data_AF-A0A0E3YVN1-F1
#
_entry.id   AF-A0A0E3YVN1-F1
#
_cell.length_a   1.000
_cell.length_b   1.000
_cell.length_c   1.000
_cell.angle_alpha   90.00
_cell.angle_beta   90.00
_cell.angle_gamma   90.00
#
_symmetry.space_group_name_H-M   'P 1'
#
loop_
_entity.id
_entity.type
_entity.pdbx_description
1 polymer ?
#
loop_
_entity_poly.entity_id
_entity_poly.type
_entity_poly.pdbx_seq_one_letter_code
_entity_poly.pdbx_strand_id
1 'polypeptide(L)'
;MTAALNAAGLRNLTARLASVAEPQRAAVIIAWQNRFFSVLRARRRLAVGLARTRGLAWLNTLQFAGWLLLSIGLLNDAFDPGQPFSALGSWRRLDPAQIPWWALCAGLLSAHFIAVVAAWRIHRRLYPKSTDERANLIFSALLLPAQALRFRMVLLRPLAQGMAPLACALAAGTPETARVAAAATLLDICHPIRPVGLPASIANLVDEAAELARPAVERALCAATTDGRTGLRPAELLAPPADAPPSACAYCPRCGDSFVQREGKCPHGVRLRPLHEIAQESF
;
A
#
# COMPACT_ATOMS: atom_id res chain seq x y z
N MET A 1 -23.21 -10.96 -2.23
CA MET A 1 -21.92 -10.98 -2.96
C MET A 1 -21.17 -9.69 -2.65
N THR A 2 -19.99 -9.78 -2.05
CA THR A 2 -19.12 -8.61 -1.82
C THR A 2 -18.56 -8.16 -3.16
N ALA A 3 -18.89 -6.95 -3.60
CA ALA A 3 -18.27 -6.34 -4.78
C ALA A 3 -16.75 -6.33 -4.57
N ALA A 4 -16.04 -7.10 -5.37
CA ALA A 4 -14.59 -7.18 -5.36
C ALA A 4 -14.06 -6.49 -6.61
N LEU A 5 -12.92 -5.83 -6.50
CA LEU A 5 -12.24 -5.21 -7.65
C LEU A 5 -11.41 -6.30 -8.34
N ASN A 6 -12.10 -7.29 -8.91
CA ASN A 6 -11.53 -8.45 -9.60
C ASN A 6 -12.41 -8.83 -10.81
N ALA A 7 -11.95 -9.77 -11.63
CA ALA A 7 -12.65 -10.19 -12.85
C ALA A 7 -14.11 -10.61 -12.60
N ALA A 8 -14.37 -11.33 -11.51
CA ALA A 8 -15.74 -11.72 -11.15
C ALA A 8 -16.61 -10.51 -10.79
N GLY A 9 -16.08 -9.54 -10.05
CA GLY A 9 -16.77 -8.30 -9.72
C GLY A 9 -17.09 -7.44 -10.95
N LEU A 10 -16.16 -7.38 -11.91
CA LEU A 10 -16.39 -6.70 -13.19
C LEU A 10 -17.47 -7.41 -14.02
N ARG A 11 -17.43 -8.75 -14.15
CA ARG A 11 -18.50 -9.51 -14.82
C ARG A 11 -19.87 -9.27 -14.20
N ASN A 12 -19.96 -9.24 -12.87
CA ASN A 12 -21.20 -8.94 -12.16
C ASN A 12 -21.68 -7.51 -12.40
N LEU A 13 -20.77 -6.54 -12.50
CA LEU A 13 -21.11 -5.17 -12.86
C LEU A 13 -21.66 -5.11 -14.29
N THR A 14 -20.99 -5.74 -15.25
CA THR A 14 -21.44 -5.79 -16.66
C THR A 14 -22.81 -6.43 -16.79
N ALA A 15 -23.04 -7.58 -16.14
CA ALA A 15 -24.34 -8.25 -16.13
C ALA A 15 -25.44 -7.35 -15.55
N ARG A 16 -25.13 -6.61 -14.47
CA ARG A 16 -26.07 -5.64 -13.88
C ARG A 16 -26.32 -4.46 -14.80
N LEU A 17 -25.32 -3.95 -15.51
CA LEU A 17 -25.48 -2.82 -16.42
C LEU A 17 -26.30 -3.20 -17.66
N ALA A 18 -26.24 -4.46 -18.10
CA ALA A 18 -27.02 -4.97 -19.23
C ALA A 18 -28.54 -4.83 -18.99
N SER A 19 -29.01 -4.99 -17.75
CA SER A 19 -30.42 -4.86 -17.39
C SER A 19 -30.86 -3.43 -17.03
N VAL A 20 -29.94 -2.45 -17.08
CA VAL A 20 -30.19 -1.06 -16.69
C VAL A 20 -30.25 -0.19 -17.94
N ALA A 21 -31.25 0.69 -18.00
CA ALA A 21 -31.39 1.67 -19.07
C ALA A 21 -30.15 2.56 -19.15
N GLU A 22 -29.68 2.86 -20.37
CA GLU A 22 -28.47 3.62 -20.64
C GLU A 22 -28.29 4.90 -19.79
N PRO A 23 -29.29 5.80 -19.65
CA PRO A 23 -29.12 7.03 -18.86
C PRO A 23 -28.87 6.76 -17.37
N GLN A 24 -29.23 5.58 -16.85
CA GLN A 24 -29.06 5.21 -15.45
C GLN A 24 -27.74 4.46 -15.19
N ARG A 25 -27.04 4.00 -16.24
CA ARG A 25 -25.81 3.21 -16.10
C ARG A 25 -24.69 3.98 -15.42
N ALA A 26 -24.53 5.26 -15.74
CA ALA A 26 -23.52 6.13 -15.12
C ALA A 26 -23.70 6.20 -13.59
N ALA A 27 -24.93 6.38 -13.11
CA ALA A 27 -25.23 6.40 -11.68
C ALA A 27 -24.88 5.06 -10.99
N VAL A 28 -25.13 3.94 -11.66
CA VAL A 28 -24.76 2.60 -11.16
C VAL A 28 -23.24 2.43 -11.07
N ILE A 29 -22.49 2.90 -12.08
CA ILE A 29 -21.02 2.86 -12.10
C ILE A 29 -20.46 3.73 -10.99
N ILE A 30 -20.92 4.97 -10.84
CA ILE A 30 -20.48 5.89 -9.78
C ILE A 30 -20.76 5.30 -8.40
N ALA A 31 -21.98 4.76 -8.18
CA ALA A 31 -22.33 4.11 -6.92
C ALA A 31 -21.48 2.87 -6.64
N TRP A 32 -21.09 2.13 -7.68
CA TRP A 32 -20.17 1.00 -7.56
C TRP A 32 -18.76 1.48 -7.19
N GLN A 33 -18.19 2.45 -7.90
CA GLN A 33 -16.86 3.03 -7.64
C GLN A 33 -16.74 3.62 -6.22
N ASN A 34 -17.74 4.38 -5.76
CA ASN A 34 -17.74 4.99 -4.43
C ASN A 34 -17.54 4.00 -3.28
N ARG A 35 -17.95 2.73 -3.47
CA ARG A 35 -17.79 1.69 -2.45
C ARG A 35 -16.33 1.32 -2.21
N PHE A 36 -15.47 1.51 -3.22
CA PHE A 36 -14.04 1.20 -3.17
C PHE A 36 -13.23 2.39 -2.66
N PHE A 37 -13.66 3.63 -2.95
CA PHE A 37 -12.97 4.86 -2.54
C PHE A 37 -13.37 5.39 -1.15
N SER A 38 -14.26 4.70 -0.44
CA SER A 38 -14.71 5.13 0.90
C SER A 38 -13.60 5.05 1.96
N VAL A 39 -13.00 6.20 2.27
CA VAL A 39 -11.94 6.34 3.30
C VAL A 39 -12.44 5.94 4.68
N LEU A 40 -13.66 6.34 5.07
CA LEU A 40 -14.25 5.99 6.36
C LEU A 40 -14.44 4.48 6.52
N ARG A 41 -14.90 3.80 5.46
CA ARG A 41 -15.05 2.34 5.46
C ARG A 41 -13.70 1.66 5.59
N ALA A 42 -12.70 2.12 4.83
CA ALA A 42 -11.33 1.61 4.91
C ALA A 42 -10.76 1.81 6.32
N ARG A 43 -10.93 2.99 6.90
CA ARG A 43 -10.46 3.30 8.26
C ARG A 43 -11.08 2.39 9.30
N ARG A 44 -12.40 2.23 9.31
CA ARG A 44 -13.08 1.35 10.27
C ARG A 44 -12.57 -0.10 10.16
N ARG A 45 -12.48 -0.63 8.94
CA ARG A 45 -12.01 -2.02 8.72
C ARG A 45 -10.55 -2.20 9.14
N LEU A 46 -9.67 -1.30 8.70
CA LEU A 46 -8.24 -1.37 8.99
C LEU A 46 -7.93 -1.10 10.46
N ALA A 47 -8.60 -0.13 11.11
CA ALA A 47 -8.40 0.16 12.53
C ALA A 47 -8.72 -1.05 13.41
N VAL A 48 -9.83 -1.74 13.14
CA VAL A 48 -10.19 -2.98 13.85
C VAL A 48 -9.14 -4.07 13.65
N GLY A 49 -8.66 -4.24 12.42
CA GLY A 49 -7.60 -5.19 12.10
C GLY A 49 -6.28 -4.87 12.81
N LEU A 50 -5.85 -3.61 12.73
CA LEU A 50 -4.60 -3.12 13.33
C LEU A 50 -4.63 -3.24 14.85
N ALA A 51 -5.74 -2.85 15.49
CA ALA A 51 -5.92 -3.00 16.94
C ALA A 51 -5.83 -4.46 17.38
N ARG A 52 -6.51 -5.37 16.66
CA ARG A 52 -6.53 -6.80 17.00
C ARG A 52 -5.20 -7.51 16.72
N THR A 53 -4.39 -7.00 15.81
CA THR A 53 -3.08 -7.58 15.44
C THR A 53 -1.90 -6.93 16.14
N ARG A 54 -2.10 -5.95 17.03
CA ARG A 54 -1.01 -5.27 17.75
C ARG A 54 -0.15 -6.23 18.57
N GLY A 55 -0.77 -7.18 19.27
CA GLY A 55 -0.04 -8.21 20.03
C GLY A 55 0.82 -9.11 19.14
N LEU A 56 0.30 -9.50 17.96
CA LEU A 56 1.08 -10.26 16.98
C LEU A 56 2.27 -9.47 16.44
N ALA A 57 2.12 -8.16 16.22
CA ALA A 57 3.24 -7.33 15.79
C ALA A 57 4.38 -7.38 16.80
N TRP A 58 4.05 -7.24 18.09
CA TRP A 58 5.04 -7.27 19.16
C TRP A 58 5.71 -8.64 19.31
N LEU A 59 4.93 -9.73 19.25
CA LEU A 59 5.47 -11.09 19.25
C LEU A 59 6.41 -11.33 18.07
N ASN A 60 6.05 -10.90 16.86
CA ASN A 60 6.89 -11.04 15.68
C ASN A 60 8.20 -10.24 15.80
N THR A 61 8.16 -9.04 16.40
CA THR A 61 9.36 -8.25 16.70
C THR A 61 10.28 -8.95 17.69
N LEU A 62 9.74 -9.52 18.77
CA LEU A 62 10.53 -10.26 19.75
C LEU A 62 11.14 -11.52 19.15
N GLN A 63 10.37 -12.27 18.36
CA GLN A 63 10.89 -13.45 17.68
C GLN A 63 12.00 -13.09 16.71
N PHE A 64 11.81 -12.06 15.88
CA PHE A 64 12.83 -11.61 14.95
C PHE A 64 14.11 -11.18 15.67
N ALA A 65 13.98 -10.39 16.74
CA ALA A 65 15.12 -9.96 17.55
C ALA A 65 15.84 -11.16 18.19
N GLY A 66 15.12 -12.12 18.76
CA GLY A 66 15.73 -13.29 19.38
C GLY A 66 16.37 -14.24 18.36
N TRP A 67 15.77 -14.45 17.18
CA TRP A 67 16.40 -15.20 16.09
C TRP A 67 17.65 -14.49 15.55
N LEU A 68 17.63 -13.17 15.45
CA LEU A 68 18.79 -12.37 15.05
C LEU A 68 19.92 -12.49 16.08
N LEU A 69 19.61 -12.38 17.38
CA LEU A 69 20.60 -12.56 18.46
C LEU A 69 21.18 -13.97 18.46
N LEU A 70 20.35 -15.01 18.29
CA LEU A 70 20.81 -16.39 18.16
C LEU A 70 21.73 -16.56 16.94
N SER A 71 21.36 -15.97 15.81
CA SER A 71 22.16 -16.05 14.57
C SER A 71 23.50 -15.35 14.73
N ILE A 72 23.53 -14.17 15.35
CA ILE A 72 24.77 -13.44 15.65
C ILE A 72 25.65 -14.24 16.61
N GLY A 73 25.07 -14.83 17.66
CA GLY A 73 25.80 -15.67 18.62
C GLY A 73 26.44 -16.88 17.95
N LEU A 74 25.66 -17.64 17.18
CA LEU A 74 26.15 -18.81 16.44
C LEU A 74 27.20 -18.45 15.39
N LEU A 75 27.02 -17.35 14.66
CA LEU A 75 28.00 -16.90 13.67
C LEU A 75 29.29 -16.40 14.33
N ASN A 76 29.20 -15.72 15.47
CA ASN A 76 30.37 -15.29 16.23
C ASN A 76 31.19 -16.48 16.73
N ASP A 77 30.53 -17.55 17.20
CA ASP A 77 31.20 -18.79 17.60
C ASP A 77 31.75 -19.57 16.40
N ALA A 78 31.11 -19.49 15.23
CA ALA A 78 31.51 -20.20 14.03
C ALA A 78 32.65 -19.55 13.23
N PHE A 79 32.84 -18.23 13.31
CA PHE A 79 33.72 -17.49 12.40
C PHE A 79 35.15 -17.15 12.88
N ASP A 80 35.56 -17.37 14.15
CA ASP A 80 37.02 -17.54 14.45
C ASP A 80 37.40 -17.89 15.93
N PRO A 81 38.37 -18.81 16.15
CA PRO A 81 39.26 -18.83 17.31
C PRO A 81 40.37 -17.76 17.29
N GLY A 82 40.62 -17.05 16.17
CA GLY A 82 41.83 -16.27 15.93
C GLY A 82 41.72 -14.78 15.54
N GLN A 83 40.70 -14.31 14.82
CA GLN A 83 40.57 -12.91 14.38
C GLN A 83 39.12 -12.39 14.42
N PRO A 84 38.84 -11.31 15.17
CA PRO A 84 37.48 -10.79 15.31
C PRO A 84 37.05 -9.87 14.15
N PHE A 85 35.77 -9.96 13.77
CA PHE A 85 35.01 -8.82 13.24
C PHE A 85 35.04 -7.72 14.31
N SER A 86 35.97 -6.76 14.17
CA SER A 86 36.37 -5.77 15.18
C SER A 86 35.29 -4.74 15.55
N ALA A 87 34.11 -4.77 14.92
CA ALA A 87 32.99 -3.86 15.21
C ALA A 87 32.11 -4.31 16.39
N LEU A 88 32.18 -5.57 16.85
CA LEU A 88 31.35 -6.13 17.93
C LEU A 88 32.11 -6.37 19.25
N GLY A 89 33.31 -5.81 19.41
CA GLY A 89 34.21 -6.05 20.54
C GLY A 89 33.63 -5.79 21.95
N SER A 90 32.49 -5.10 22.07
CA SER A 90 31.78 -4.90 23.33
C SER A 90 30.96 -6.11 23.80
N TRP A 91 30.62 -7.07 22.92
CA TRP A 91 29.85 -8.28 23.25
C TRP A 91 30.69 -9.37 23.90
N ARG A 92 32.03 -9.29 23.82
CA ARG A 92 32.98 -10.17 24.54
C ARG A 92 32.84 -10.17 26.06
N ARG A 93 32.05 -9.26 26.64
CA ARG A 93 31.73 -9.24 28.08
C ARG A 93 30.65 -10.23 28.49
N LEU A 94 29.90 -10.78 27.53
CA LEU A 94 28.98 -11.89 27.78
C LEU A 94 29.69 -13.17 27.40
N ASP A 95 30.13 -13.93 28.41
CA ASP A 95 30.64 -15.28 28.21
C ASP A 95 29.52 -16.15 27.59
N PRO A 96 29.67 -16.63 26.34
CA PRO A 96 28.63 -17.40 25.66
C PRO A 96 28.22 -18.65 26.44
N ALA A 97 29.10 -19.19 27.27
CA ALA A 97 28.83 -20.33 28.16
C ALA A 97 27.83 -19.99 29.28
N GLN A 98 27.67 -18.71 29.63
CA GLN A 98 26.74 -18.24 30.65
C GLN A 98 25.36 -17.90 30.07
N ILE A 99 25.22 -17.80 28.75
CA ILE A 99 23.93 -17.59 28.10
C ILE A 99 23.19 -18.93 28.06
N PRO A 100 22.04 -19.09 28.74
CA PRO A 100 21.28 -20.34 28.72
C PRO A 100 20.57 -20.46 27.36
N TRP A 101 21.28 -20.93 26.34
CA TRP A 101 20.77 -21.08 24.97
C TRP A 101 19.48 -21.91 24.90
N TRP A 102 19.37 -22.94 25.76
CA TRP A 102 18.15 -23.74 25.89
C TRP A 102 16.94 -22.89 26.35
N ALA A 103 17.14 -21.93 27.25
CA ALA A 103 16.09 -21.05 27.74
C ALA A 103 15.69 -20.04 26.67
N LEU A 104 16.65 -19.53 25.89
CA LEU A 104 16.37 -18.69 24.72
C LEU A 104 15.56 -19.46 23.66
N CYS A 105 15.98 -20.68 23.30
CA CYS A 105 15.27 -21.54 22.37
C CYS A 105 13.85 -21.87 22.86
N ALA A 106 13.69 -22.23 24.13
CA ALA A 106 12.39 -22.47 24.75
C ALA A 106 11.50 -21.22 24.73
N GLY A 107 12.07 -20.04 24.99
CA GLY A 107 11.38 -18.76 24.90
C GLY A 107 10.91 -18.44 23.47
N LEU A 108 11.77 -18.65 22.47
CA LEU A 108 11.46 -18.45 21.05
C LEU A 108 10.37 -19.40 20.55
N LEU A 109 10.44 -20.69 20.93
CA LEU A 109 9.42 -21.69 20.62
C LEU A 109 8.08 -21.37 21.29
N SER A 110 8.12 -20.92 22.55
CA SER A 110 6.92 -20.49 23.28
C SER A 110 6.29 -19.27 22.61
N ALA A 111 7.10 -18.26 22.27
CA ALA A 111 6.63 -17.07 21.55
C ALA A 111 6.01 -17.43 20.19
N HIS A 112 6.59 -18.40 19.48
CA HIS A 112 6.06 -18.94 18.23
C HIS A 112 4.69 -19.56 18.41
N PHE A 113 4.57 -20.48 19.37
CA PHE A 113 3.31 -21.14 19.65
C PHE A 113 2.22 -20.13 20.08
N ILE A 114 2.56 -19.15 20.91
CA ILE A 114 1.66 -18.06 21.31
C ILE A 114 1.22 -17.25 20.08
N ALA A 115 2.13 -16.91 19.16
CA ALA A 115 1.81 -16.18 17.94
C ALA A 115 0.85 -16.98 17.03
N VAL A 116 1.08 -18.29 16.87
CA VAL A 116 0.21 -19.18 16.09
C VAL A 116 -1.21 -19.25 16.71
N VAL A 117 -1.32 -19.44 18.03
CA VAL A 117 -2.61 -19.47 18.74
C VAL A 117 -3.32 -18.12 18.66
N ALA A 118 -2.59 -17.01 18.81
CA ALA A 118 -3.15 -15.67 18.68
C ALA A 118 -3.65 -15.41 17.25
N ALA A 119 -2.89 -15.81 16.23
CA ALA A 119 -3.30 -15.69 14.83
C ALA A 119 -4.56 -16.52 14.54
N TRP A 120 -4.65 -17.75 15.05
CA TRP A 120 -5.86 -18.58 14.95
C TRP A 120 -7.09 -17.87 15.55
N ARG A 121 -6.96 -17.34 16.78
CA ARG A 121 -8.05 -16.63 17.47
C ARG A 121 -8.48 -15.37 16.72
N ILE A 122 -7.52 -14.58 16.23
CA ILE A 122 -7.79 -13.36 15.48
C ILE A 122 -8.46 -13.70 14.13
N HIS A 123 -7.94 -14.69 13.40
CA HIS A 123 -8.52 -15.14 12.14
C HIS A 123 -9.96 -15.62 12.32
N ARG A 124 -10.24 -16.44 13.34
CA ARG A 124 -11.62 -16.90 13.65
C ARG A 124 -12.58 -15.74 13.91
N ARG A 125 -12.12 -14.66 14.54
CA ARG A 125 -12.91 -13.46 14.82
C ARG A 125 -13.10 -12.54 13.60
N LEU A 126 -12.10 -12.41 12.75
CA LEU A 126 -12.17 -11.56 11.54
C LEU A 126 -12.89 -12.26 10.39
N TYR A 127 -12.70 -13.58 10.26
CA TYR A 127 -13.16 -14.38 9.13
C TYR A 127 -13.83 -15.68 9.62
N PRO A 128 -15.05 -15.59 10.19
CA PRO A 128 -15.72 -16.76 10.75
C PRO A 128 -16.04 -17.83 9.70
N LYS A 129 -16.27 -17.42 8.43
CA LYS A 129 -16.69 -18.29 7.32
C LYS A 129 -15.56 -18.95 6.52
N SER A 130 -14.30 -18.56 6.72
CA SER A 130 -13.15 -19.19 6.02
C SER A 130 -12.46 -20.21 6.94
N THR A 131 -12.94 -21.45 6.91
CA THR A 131 -12.40 -22.56 7.70
C THR A 131 -11.14 -23.15 7.07
N ASP A 132 -11.17 -23.39 5.76
CA ASP A 132 -10.13 -24.17 5.08
C ASP A 132 -8.83 -23.36 4.92
N GLU A 133 -8.97 -22.09 4.52
CA GLU A 133 -7.86 -21.13 4.45
C GLU A 133 -7.17 -20.94 5.81
N ARG A 134 -7.95 -21.02 6.91
CA ARG A 134 -7.44 -20.90 8.28
C ARG A 134 -6.56 -22.07 8.66
N ALA A 135 -7.01 -23.30 8.37
CA ALA A 135 -6.24 -24.50 8.66
C ALA A 135 -4.90 -24.45 7.92
N ASN A 136 -4.93 -24.20 6.61
CA ASN A 136 -3.71 -24.14 5.79
C ASN A 136 -2.73 -23.07 6.26
N LEU A 137 -3.21 -21.86 6.57
CA LEU A 137 -2.38 -20.77 7.11
C LEU A 137 -1.66 -21.19 8.39
N ILE A 138 -2.41 -21.81 9.31
CA ILE A 138 -1.95 -22.08 10.67
C ILE A 138 -1.05 -23.31 10.71
N PHE A 139 -1.37 -24.36 9.95
CA PHE A 139 -0.48 -25.51 9.79
C PHE A 139 0.84 -25.12 9.12
N SER A 140 0.79 -24.34 8.04
CA SER A 140 2.00 -23.88 7.36
C SER A 140 2.88 -23.05 8.29
N ALA A 141 2.27 -22.17 9.09
CA ALA A 141 3.03 -21.33 10.01
C ALA A 141 3.49 -22.05 11.28
N LEU A 142 2.79 -23.09 11.73
CA LEU A 142 3.28 -23.92 12.82
C LEU A 142 4.58 -24.62 12.44
N LEU A 143 4.64 -25.17 11.22
CA LEU A 143 5.81 -25.90 10.69
C LEU A 143 6.94 -24.98 10.22
N LEU A 144 6.62 -23.77 9.76
CA LEU A 144 7.59 -22.82 9.20
C LEU A 144 7.54 -21.49 9.98
N PRO A 145 8.44 -21.26 10.96
CA PRO A 145 8.45 -20.05 11.78
C PRO A 145 8.51 -18.74 10.98
N ALA A 146 9.19 -18.74 9.82
CA ALA A 146 9.23 -17.60 8.92
C ALA A 146 7.84 -17.15 8.43
N GLN A 147 6.87 -18.06 8.34
CA GLN A 147 5.50 -17.71 7.94
C GLN A 147 4.73 -17.02 9.09
N ALA A 148 5.04 -17.35 10.36
CA ALA A 148 4.41 -16.71 11.51
C ALA A 148 4.78 -15.21 11.60
N LEU A 149 6.01 -14.85 11.21
CA LEU A 149 6.44 -13.45 11.11
C LEU A 149 5.57 -12.62 10.15
N ARG A 150 4.87 -13.27 9.20
CA ARG A 150 3.99 -12.63 8.21
C ARG A 150 2.52 -12.61 8.62
N PHE A 151 2.14 -13.18 9.77
CA PHE A 151 0.73 -13.30 10.18
C PHE A 151 -0.03 -11.98 10.14
N ARG A 152 0.57 -10.90 10.64
CA ARG A 152 -0.08 -9.58 10.63
C ARG A 152 -0.42 -9.14 9.20
N MET A 153 0.50 -9.29 8.27
CA MET A 153 0.26 -8.92 6.87
C MET A 153 -0.83 -9.81 6.24
N VAL A 154 -0.77 -11.12 6.48
CA VAL A 154 -1.76 -12.06 5.94
C VAL A 154 -3.15 -11.81 6.51
N LEU A 155 -3.26 -11.50 7.80
CA LEU A 155 -4.53 -11.20 8.47
C LEU A 155 -5.11 -9.83 8.08
N LEU A 156 -4.28 -8.86 7.67
CA LEU A 156 -4.75 -7.54 7.26
C LEU A 156 -5.11 -7.48 5.77
N ARG A 157 -4.47 -8.30 4.92
CA ARG A 157 -4.68 -8.28 3.46
C ARG A 157 -6.15 -8.42 3.06
N PRO A 158 -6.96 -9.37 3.58
CA PRO A 158 -8.37 -9.47 3.20
C PRO A 158 -9.24 -8.32 3.73
N LEU A 159 -8.78 -7.57 4.73
CA LEU A 159 -9.46 -6.34 5.15
C LEU A 159 -9.28 -5.22 4.12
N ALA A 160 -8.12 -5.16 3.46
CA ALA A 160 -7.80 -4.22 2.39
C ALA A 160 -8.48 -4.60 1.05
N GLN A 161 -8.84 -5.87 0.84
CA GLN A 161 -9.47 -6.34 -0.39
C GLN A 161 -10.79 -5.62 -0.69
N GLY A 162 -10.96 -5.28 -1.97
CA GLY A 162 -12.13 -4.56 -2.47
C GLY A 162 -12.17 -3.09 -2.03
N MET A 163 -11.02 -2.47 -1.77
CA MET A 163 -10.87 -1.03 -1.57
C MET A 163 -9.81 -0.49 -2.53
N ALA A 164 -9.97 0.76 -2.94
CA ALA A 164 -8.97 1.43 -3.75
C ALA A 164 -7.68 1.65 -2.93
N PRO A 165 -6.48 1.53 -3.53
CA PRO A 165 -5.22 1.81 -2.85
C PRO A 165 -5.21 3.21 -2.20
N LEU A 166 -5.75 4.21 -2.89
CA LEU A 166 -5.93 5.57 -2.37
C LEU A 166 -6.71 5.57 -1.04
N ALA A 167 -7.86 4.90 -0.98
CA ALA A 167 -8.67 4.87 0.22
C ALA A 167 -7.94 4.20 1.40
N CYS A 168 -7.11 3.19 1.13
CA CYS A 168 -6.28 2.55 2.16
C CYS A 168 -5.17 3.48 2.66
N ALA A 169 -4.48 4.16 1.73
CA ALA A 169 -3.42 5.12 2.05
C ALA A 169 -3.95 6.30 2.88
N LEU A 170 -5.08 6.89 2.48
CA LEU A 170 -5.74 7.97 3.22
C LEU A 170 -6.29 7.51 4.59
N ALA A 171 -6.68 6.24 4.71
CA ALA A 171 -7.27 5.72 5.95
C ALA A 171 -6.25 5.35 7.02
N ALA A 172 -5.12 4.75 6.63
CA ALA A 172 -4.17 4.10 7.54
C ALA A 172 -2.69 4.38 7.25
N GLY A 173 -2.36 5.07 6.15
CA GLY A 173 -0.99 5.43 5.81
C GLY A 173 -0.45 6.58 6.65
N THR A 174 0.87 6.83 6.52
CA THR A 174 1.48 8.08 7.00
C THR A 174 1.01 9.26 6.13
N PRO A 175 1.14 10.52 6.59
CA PRO A 175 0.84 11.69 5.77
C PRO A 175 1.56 11.65 4.41
N GLU A 176 2.82 11.20 4.40
CA GLU A 176 3.60 11.09 3.17
C GLU A 176 3.09 9.98 2.24
N THR A 177 2.79 8.78 2.76
CA THR A 177 2.19 7.71 1.94
C THR A 177 0.83 8.13 1.37
N ALA A 178 0.03 8.86 2.16
CA ALA A 178 -1.23 9.43 1.73
C ALA A 178 -1.05 10.46 0.61
N ARG A 179 -0.07 11.36 0.75
CA ARG A 179 0.30 12.38 -0.25
C ARG A 179 0.73 11.75 -1.57
N VAL A 180 1.66 10.79 -1.52
CA VAL A 180 2.17 10.07 -2.71
C VAL A 180 1.04 9.32 -3.42
N ALA A 181 0.21 8.58 -2.68
CA ALA A 181 -0.91 7.85 -3.27
C ALA A 181 -1.96 8.79 -3.88
N ALA A 182 -2.24 9.92 -3.23
CA ALA A 182 -3.16 10.94 -3.71
C ALA A 182 -2.64 11.59 -5.00
N ALA A 183 -1.39 12.03 -5.02
CA ALA A 183 -0.74 12.59 -6.19
C ALA A 183 -0.78 11.60 -7.37
N ALA A 184 -0.31 10.37 -7.17
CA ALA A 184 -0.32 9.34 -8.21
C ALA A 184 -1.73 9.09 -8.78
N THR A 185 -2.74 8.98 -7.91
CA THR A 185 -4.13 8.74 -8.35
C THR A 185 -4.70 9.94 -9.11
N LEU A 186 -4.44 11.17 -8.66
CA LEU A 186 -4.88 12.38 -9.35
C LEU A 186 -4.20 12.52 -10.72
N LEU A 187 -2.92 12.19 -10.81
CA LEU A 187 -2.16 12.21 -12.06
C LEU A 187 -2.68 11.18 -13.06
N ASP A 188 -3.06 9.99 -12.59
CA ASP A 188 -3.71 8.97 -13.44
C ASP A 188 -5.07 9.40 -13.98
N ILE A 189 -5.80 10.24 -13.24
CA ILE A 189 -7.09 10.77 -13.67
C ILE A 189 -6.94 11.99 -14.59
N CYS A 190 -6.03 12.92 -14.25
CA CYS A 190 -5.82 14.13 -15.02
C CYS A 190 -5.03 13.89 -16.31
N HIS A 191 -4.15 12.89 -16.32
CA HIS A 191 -3.26 12.57 -17.43
C HIS A 191 -3.21 11.04 -17.68
N PRO A 192 -4.32 10.41 -18.07
CA PRO A 192 -4.39 8.97 -18.27
C PRO A 192 -3.42 8.47 -19.35
N ILE A 193 -2.83 7.29 -19.14
CA ILE A 193 -2.03 6.61 -20.16
C ILE A 193 -2.96 5.85 -21.09
N ARG A 194 -2.95 6.21 -22.37
CA ARG A 194 -3.69 5.47 -23.40
C ARG A 194 -2.92 4.22 -23.81
N PRO A 195 -3.57 3.05 -23.89
CA PRO A 195 -2.94 1.82 -24.33
C PRO A 195 -2.50 1.94 -25.79
N VAL A 196 -1.24 1.58 -26.06
CA VAL A 196 -0.67 1.60 -27.41
C VAL A 196 -1.14 0.37 -28.19
N GLY A 197 -1.45 0.55 -29.47
CA GLY A 197 -1.83 -0.55 -30.37
C GLY A 197 -3.30 -0.98 -30.29
N LEU A 198 -4.14 -0.27 -29.52
CA LEU A 198 -5.59 -0.50 -29.50
C LEU A 198 -6.32 0.48 -30.44
N PRO A 199 -7.50 0.09 -30.98
CA PRO A 199 -8.37 0.99 -31.72
C PRO A 199 -8.69 2.26 -30.93
N ALA A 200 -8.82 3.40 -31.62
CA ALA A 200 -9.11 4.70 -30.99
C ALA A 200 -10.38 4.66 -30.11
N SER A 201 -11.40 3.91 -30.54
CA SER A 201 -12.64 3.71 -29.76
C SER A 201 -12.40 3.09 -28.40
N ILE A 202 -11.41 2.20 -28.25
CA ILE A 202 -11.04 1.57 -26.99
C ILE A 202 -10.06 2.46 -26.21
N ALA A 203 -9.12 3.09 -26.89
CA ALA A 203 -8.15 3.99 -26.26
C ALA A 203 -8.83 5.19 -25.59
N ASN A 204 -9.91 5.71 -26.19
CA ASN A 204 -10.68 6.84 -25.66
C ASN A 204 -11.53 6.47 -24.42
N LEU A 205 -11.86 5.19 -24.21
CA LEU A 205 -12.57 4.75 -23.00
C LEU A 205 -11.79 5.04 -21.72
N VAL A 206 -10.46 5.20 -21.80
CA VAL A 206 -9.65 5.56 -20.64
C VAL A 206 -9.95 6.98 -20.17
N ASP A 207 -10.14 7.91 -21.11
CA ASP A 207 -10.49 9.30 -20.79
C ASP A 207 -11.89 9.37 -20.16
N GLU A 208 -12.86 8.64 -20.72
CA GLU A 208 -14.22 8.53 -20.15
C GLU A 208 -14.22 7.87 -18.76
N ALA A 209 -13.43 6.82 -18.57
CA ALA A 209 -13.30 6.14 -17.28
C ALA A 209 -12.66 7.05 -16.22
N ALA A 210 -11.67 7.86 -16.61
CA ALA A 210 -11.03 8.84 -15.74
C ALA A 210 -12.03 9.92 -15.29
N GLU A 211 -12.82 10.47 -16.22
CA GLU A 211 -13.86 11.46 -15.90
C GLU A 211 -14.95 10.87 -15.00
N LEU A 212 -15.36 9.63 -15.23
CA LEU A 212 -16.33 8.95 -14.35
C LEU A 212 -15.76 8.70 -12.94
N ALA A 213 -14.46 8.43 -12.81
CA ALA A 213 -13.81 8.14 -11.52
C ALA A 213 -13.46 9.40 -10.71
N ARG A 214 -13.25 10.54 -11.38
CA ARG A 214 -12.83 11.83 -10.78
C ARG A 214 -13.66 12.20 -9.53
N PRO A 215 -15.02 12.18 -9.54
CA PRO A 215 -15.80 12.56 -8.37
C PRO A 215 -15.65 11.60 -7.18
N ALA A 216 -15.31 10.33 -7.41
CA ALA A 216 -15.06 9.38 -6.33
C ALA A 216 -13.71 9.66 -5.64
N VAL A 217 -12.69 10.05 -6.42
CA VAL A 217 -11.37 10.42 -5.92
C VAL A 217 -11.41 11.74 -5.18
N GLU A 218 -12.03 12.78 -5.73
CA GLU A 218 -12.18 14.08 -5.07
C GLU A 218 -12.89 13.93 -3.72
N ARG A 219 -13.99 13.16 -3.66
CA ARG A 219 -14.67 12.86 -2.39
C ARG A 219 -13.77 12.15 -1.38
N ALA A 220 -12.94 11.22 -1.84
CA ALA A 220 -12.00 10.53 -0.95
C ALA A 220 -10.96 11.49 -0.38
N LEU A 221 -10.44 12.40 -1.20
CA LEU A 221 -9.50 13.44 -0.77
C LEU A 221 -10.15 14.42 0.20
N CYS A 222 -11.35 14.93 -0.11
CA CYS A 222 -12.12 15.80 0.78
C CYS A 222 -12.39 15.13 2.14
N ALA A 223 -12.78 13.85 2.15
CA ALA A 223 -12.98 13.13 3.40
C ALA A 223 -11.70 13.04 4.23
N ALA A 224 -10.53 12.91 3.59
CA ALA A 224 -9.26 12.84 4.29
C ALA A 224 -8.79 14.20 4.84
N THR A 225 -9.14 15.31 4.17
CA THR A 225 -8.79 16.67 4.63
C THR A 225 -9.66 17.12 5.80
N THR A 226 -10.97 16.86 5.76
CA THR A 226 -11.88 17.22 6.86
C THR A 226 -11.49 16.56 8.18
N ASP A 227 -10.89 15.37 8.13
CA ASP A 227 -10.40 14.66 9.31
C ASP A 227 -9.10 15.24 9.89
N GLY A 228 -8.52 16.27 9.29
CA GLY A 228 -7.34 16.99 9.78
C GLY A 228 -6.02 16.22 9.74
N ARG A 229 -5.99 15.00 9.19
CA ARG A 229 -4.80 14.11 9.25
C ARG A 229 -3.79 14.33 8.14
N THR A 230 -4.23 14.79 6.98
CA THR A 230 -3.37 14.81 5.78
C THR A 230 -3.24 16.18 5.14
N GLY A 231 -4.15 17.13 5.41
CA GLY A 231 -4.05 18.51 4.91
C GLY A 231 -3.96 18.66 3.39
N LEU A 232 -4.26 17.61 2.62
CA LEU A 232 -3.95 17.51 1.20
C LEU A 232 -4.83 18.45 0.36
N ARG A 233 -4.22 19.39 -0.37
CA ARG A 233 -4.94 20.18 -1.36
C ARG A 233 -4.68 19.64 -2.76
N PRO A 234 -5.71 19.31 -3.57
CA PRO A 234 -5.51 18.79 -4.92
C PRO A 234 -4.62 19.69 -5.79
N ALA A 235 -4.74 21.02 -5.65
CA ALA A 235 -3.92 21.99 -6.38
C ALA A 235 -2.42 21.86 -6.03
N GLU A 236 -2.08 21.63 -4.76
CA GLU A 236 -0.69 21.44 -4.32
C GLU A 236 -0.13 20.10 -4.80
N LEU A 237 -0.97 19.06 -4.92
CA LEU A 237 -0.57 17.75 -5.42
C LEU A 237 -0.30 17.71 -6.92
N LEU A 238 -0.90 18.64 -7.67
CA LEU A 238 -0.73 18.79 -9.12
C LEU A 238 0.21 19.95 -9.48
N ALA A 239 0.86 20.55 -8.48
CA ALA A 239 1.80 21.63 -8.68
C ALA A 239 3.04 21.16 -9.46
N PRO A 240 3.75 22.09 -10.13
CA PRO A 240 5.04 21.79 -10.73
C PRO A 240 6.04 21.20 -9.72
N PRO A 241 7.03 20.42 -10.17
CA PRO A 241 8.09 19.90 -9.30
C PRO A 241 8.84 21.07 -8.64
N ALA A 242 8.94 21.05 -7.31
CA ALA A 242 9.58 22.12 -6.55
C ALA A 242 11.10 22.17 -6.77
N ASP A 243 11.73 21.02 -7.01
CA ASP A 243 13.19 20.86 -7.14
C ASP A 243 13.66 20.91 -8.60
N ALA A 244 12.94 21.62 -9.46
CA ALA A 244 13.33 21.75 -10.86
C ALA A 244 14.68 22.47 -10.99
N PRO A 245 15.62 21.97 -11.82
CA PRO A 245 16.88 22.66 -12.02
C PRO A 245 16.63 24.03 -12.68
N PRO A 246 17.46 25.05 -12.41
CA PRO A 246 17.28 26.40 -12.96
C PRO A 246 17.33 26.46 -14.49
N SER A 247 17.91 25.43 -15.13
CA SER A 247 17.93 25.28 -16.59
C SER A 247 16.64 24.69 -17.18
N ALA A 248 15.71 24.20 -16.35
CA ALA A 248 14.44 23.66 -16.82
C ALA A 248 13.48 24.76 -17.22
N CYS A 249 12.96 24.68 -18.45
CA CYS A 249 11.95 25.62 -18.95
C CYS A 249 10.55 25.00 -19.06
N ALA A 250 10.45 23.67 -18.98
CA ALA A 250 9.19 22.93 -19.03
C ALA A 250 9.23 21.71 -18.09
N TYR A 251 8.06 21.19 -17.73
CA TYR A 251 7.92 19.90 -17.06
C TYR A 251 6.80 19.07 -17.67
N CYS A 252 6.87 17.77 -17.46
CA CYS A 252 5.73 16.89 -17.72
C CYS A 252 4.82 16.88 -16.49
N PRO A 253 3.53 17.24 -16.61
CA PRO A 253 2.63 17.25 -15.47
C PRO A 253 2.28 15.85 -14.96
N ARG A 254 2.62 14.77 -15.69
CA ARG A 254 2.39 13.39 -15.27
C ARG A 254 3.55 12.77 -14.50
N CYS A 255 4.76 12.79 -15.06
CA CYS A 255 5.92 12.17 -14.39
C CYS A 255 6.65 13.15 -13.45
N GLY A 256 6.40 14.46 -13.56
CA GLY A 256 7.14 15.47 -12.80
C GLY A 256 8.55 15.72 -13.33
N ASP A 257 8.96 15.05 -14.42
CA ASP A 257 10.27 15.28 -15.03
C ASP A 257 10.36 16.69 -15.62
N SER A 258 11.53 17.29 -15.42
CA SER A 258 11.87 18.62 -15.93
C SER A 258 12.63 18.52 -17.26
N PHE A 259 12.40 19.47 -18.15
CA PHE A 259 12.94 19.51 -19.50
C PHE A 259 13.61 20.86 -19.75
N VAL A 260 14.79 20.82 -20.36
CA VAL A 260 15.55 22.01 -20.78
C VAL A 260 15.03 22.59 -22.10
N GLN A 261 14.27 21.82 -22.88
CA GLN A 261 13.62 22.27 -24.12
C GLN A 261 12.09 22.32 -23.93
N ARG A 262 11.47 23.42 -24.38
CA ARG A 262 10.00 23.59 -24.32
C ARG A 262 9.25 22.56 -25.16
N GLU A 263 9.86 22.12 -26.26
CA GLU A 263 9.29 21.19 -27.25
C GLU A 263 9.76 19.74 -27.03
N GLY A 264 10.35 19.44 -25.86
CA GLY A 264 10.72 18.08 -25.50
C GLY A 264 9.54 17.12 -25.56
N LYS A 265 9.84 15.82 -25.69
CA LYS A 265 8.82 14.76 -25.68
C LYS A 265 8.94 13.94 -24.41
N CYS A 266 7.86 13.87 -23.65
CA CYS A 266 7.77 12.95 -22.52
C CYS A 266 7.60 11.51 -23.04
N PRO A 267 8.25 10.48 -22.44
CA PRO A 267 8.04 9.07 -22.78
C PRO A 267 6.57 8.62 -22.66
N HIS A 268 5.79 9.30 -21.83
CA HIS A 268 4.36 9.02 -21.64
C HIS A 268 3.45 9.70 -22.67
N GLY A 269 4.00 10.46 -23.63
CA GLY A 269 3.22 11.14 -24.68
C GLY A 269 2.36 12.31 -24.18
N VAL A 270 2.59 12.79 -22.96
CA VAL A 270 1.89 13.93 -22.37
C VAL A 270 2.53 15.24 -22.83
N ARG A 271 1.70 16.25 -23.15
CA ARG A 271 2.17 17.59 -23.52
C ARG A 271 2.87 18.26 -22.33
N LEU A 272 4.09 18.75 -22.57
CA LEU A 272 4.85 19.49 -21.57
C LEU A 272 4.16 20.83 -21.21
N ARG A 273 4.28 21.24 -19.96
CA ARG A 273 3.82 22.53 -19.44
C ARG A 273 5.01 23.43 -19.12
N PRO A 274 4.88 24.75 -19.28
CA PRO A 274 5.94 25.69 -18.88
C PRO A 274 6.17 25.62 -17.37
N LEU A 275 7.43 25.62 -16.94
CA LEU A 275 7.78 25.53 -15.51
C LEU A 275 7.60 26.87 -14.78
N HIS A 276 7.88 27.96 -15.50
CA HIS A 276 7.63 29.33 -15.08
C HIS A 276 6.58 29.87 -16.04
N GLU A 277 5.49 30.44 -15.52
CA GLU A 277 4.64 31.30 -16.36
C GLU A 277 5.55 32.37 -16.93
N ILE A 278 5.72 32.36 -18.26
CA ILE A 278 6.38 33.47 -18.94
C ILE A 278 5.47 34.64 -18.64
N ALA A 279 5.93 35.59 -17.83
CA ALA A 279 5.32 36.91 -17.78
C ALA A 279 5.26 37.38 -19.24
N GLN A 280 4.06 37.37 -19.82
CA GLN A 280 3.81 37.92 -21.13
C GLN A 280 3.90 39.44 -21.00
N GLU A 281 5.11 39.97 -20.93
CA GLU A 281 5.37 41.35 -21.34
C GLU A 281 5.64 41.32 -22.85
N SER A 282 4.54 41.54 -23.57
CA SER A 282 4.45 42.35 -24.79
C SER A 282 5.76 42.76 -25.47
N PHE A 283 5.92 42.29 -26.71
CA PHE A 283 6.50 43.05 -27.81
C PHE A 283 5.51 43.05 -28.98
#